data_AF-A0A4U5UD88-F1
#
_entry.id   AF-A0A4U5UD88-F1
#
_cell.length_a   1.000
_cell.length_b   1.000
_cell.length_c   1.000
_cell.angle_alpha   90.00
_cell.angle_beta   90.00
_cell.angle_gamma   90.00
#
_symmetry.space_group_name_H-M   'P 1'
#
loop_
_entity.id
_entity.type
_entity.pdbx_description
1 polymer ?
#
loop_
_entity_poly.entity_id
_entity_poly.type
_entity_poly.pdbx_seq_one_letter_code
_entity_poly.pdbx_strand_id
1 'polypeptide(L)'
;MLFPPQVLILRRMQKLETWLKTTNTKLTQVNGQRKYGGPPKVWMGSIPGNNCEVFISQIPLDAYEDLLIPLFSLAGPLWEFRLMMNFSGQNRGFAYAKYGSPAIANAAIRLLHGHMVEPGCYLVVRHSIEKKQLCIKDLPGKTKQEDLLKVLRALTHGVERVSLRRESGIPGVSAVVVFLTHYSASMAKKVLVEGK
;
A
#
# COMPACT_ATOMS: atom_id res chain seq x y z
N MET A 1 19.67 28.12 -16.14
CA MET A 1 20.69 27.22 -15.55
C MET A 1 19.98 26.10 -14.83
N LEU A 2 20.26 24.84 -15.19
CA LEU A 2 19.76 23.68 -14.47
C LEU A 2 20.58 23.52 -13.19
N PHE A 3 19.91 23.49 -12.02
CA PHE A 3 20.59 23.29 -10.75
C PHE A 3 21.12 21.86 -10.63
N PRO A 4 22.18 21.61 -9.83
CA PRO A 4 22.61 20.26 -9.50
C PRO A 4 21.48 19.45 -8.85
N PRO A 5 21.35 18.13 -9.11
CA PRO A 5 20.26 17.30 -8.58
C PRO A 5 20.09 17.39 -7.05
N GLN A 6 21.19 17.49 -6.31
CA GLN A 6 21.18 17.59 -4.85
C GLN A 6 20.53 18.88 -4.35
N VAL A 7 20.74 20.00 -5.05
CA VAL A 7 20.16 21.31 -4.71
C VAL A 7 18.65 21.31 -4.97
N LEU A 8 18.20 20.62 -6.02
CA LEU A 8 16.78 20.46 -6.32
C LEU A 8 16.05 19.67 -5.23
N ILE A 9 16.62 18.55 -4.80
CA ILE A 9 16.04 17.72 -3.72
C ILE A 9 15.94 18.52 -2.42
N LEU A 10 16.98 19.28 -2.05
CA LEU A 10 16.93 20.13 -0.85
C LEU A 10 15.80 21.16 -0.91
N ARG A 11 15.59 21.79 -2.07
CA ARG A 11 14.48 22.74 -2.25
C ARG A 11 13.11 22.07 -2.15
N ARG A 12 12.95 20.85 -2.67
CA ARG A 12 11.71 20.07 -2.51
C ARG A 12 11.44 19.75 -1.05
N MET A 13 12.45 19.36 -0.30
CA MET A 13 12.32 19.09 1.13
C MET A 13 11.96 20.34 1.94
N GLN A 14 12.56 21.49 1.60
CA GLN A 14 12.17 22.77 2.22
C GLN A 14 10.71 23.11 1.95
N LYS A 15 10.22 22.92 0.71
CA LYS A 15 8.80 23.12 0.38
C LYS A 15 7.89 22.20 1.20
N LEU A 16 8.27 20.92 1.31
CA LEU A 16 7.54 19.96 2.15
C LEU A 16 7.50 20.43 3.61
N GLU A 17 8.63 20.81 4.21
CA GLU A 17 8.69 21.29 5.59
C GLU A 17 7.85 22.55 5.81
N THR A 18 7.91 23.50 4.88
CA THR A 18 7.06 24.70 4.93
C THR A 18 5.59 24.31 4.89
N TRP A 19 5.19 23.43 3.97
CA TRP A 19 3.81 22.97 3.85
C TRP A 19 3.33 22.25 5.11
N LEU A 20 4.16 21.40 5.71
CA LEU A 20 3.83 20.71 6.96
C LEU A 20 3.58 21.70 8.11
N LYS A 21 4.42 22.73 8.23
CA LYS A 21 4.28 23.78 9.25
C LYS A 21 3.02 24.61 9.02
N THR A 22 2.78 25.08 7.79
CA THR A 22 1.67 25.98 7.48
C THR A 22 0.31 25.29 7.57
N THR A 23 0.23 24.02 7.19
CA THR A 23 -1.02 23.24 7.25
C THR A 23 -1.23 22.53 8.58
N ASN A 24 -0.25 22.59 9.49
CA ASN A 24 -0.19 21.78 10.71
C ASN A 24 -0.39 20.27 10.42
N THR A 25 0.12 19.82 9.27
CA THR A 25 0.00 18.43 8.83
C THR A 25 1.04 17.57 9.54
N LYS A 26 0.61 16.43 10.05
CA LYS A 26 1.48 15.43 10.68
C LYS A 26 1.67 14.24 9.77
N LEU A 27 2.93 13.88 9.54
CA LEU A 27 3.31 12.67 8.83
C LEU A 27 3.98 11.68 9.79
N THR A 28 3.63 10.39 9.69
CA THR A 28 4.23 9.32 10.49
C THR A 28 5.06 8.42 9.59
N GLN A 29 6.33 8.19 9.93
CA GLN A 29 7.19 7.28 9.18
C GLN A 29 7.22 5.88 9.81
N VAL A 30 6.85 4.85 9.04
CA VAL A 30 6.77 3.46 9.51
C VAL A 30 7.24 2.52 8.40
N ASN A 31 8.26 1.69 8.65
CA ASN A 31 8.71 0.61 7.77
C ASN A 31 8.89 1.02 6.29
N GLY A 32 9.52 2.17 6.03
CA GLY A 32 9.72 2.68 4.67
C GLY A 32 8.48 3.28 4.02
N GLN A 33 7.47 3.66 4.80
CA GLN A 33 6.29 4.43 4.35
C GLN A 33 6.21 5.72 5.14
N ARG A 34 5.82 6.81 4.49
CA ARG A 34 5.44 8.06 5.15
C ARG A 34 3.93 8.24 5.00
N LYS A 35 3.26 8.33 6.14
CA LYS A 35 1.81 8.23 6.26
C LYS A 35 1.19 9.56 6.65
N TYR A 36 0.16 9.97 5.94
CA TYR A 36 -0.76 11.04 6.30
C TYR A 36 -2.13 10.45 6.65
N GLY A 37 -2.79 11.00 7.67
CA GLY A 37 -4.06 10.46 8.17
C GLY A 37 -3.92 9.04 8.71
N GLY A 38 -5.00 8.24 8.61
CA GLY A 38 -5.06 6.85 9.02
C GLY A 38 -5.07 6.63 10.54
N PRO A 39 -5.91 5.70 11.02
CA PRO A 39 -7.15 6.09 11.69
C PRO A 39 -6.92 7.22 12.71
N PRO A 40 -7.72 8.31 12.66
CA PRO A 40 -7.73 9.29 13.75
C PRO A 40 -7.86 8.59 15.09
N LYS A 41 -7.15 9.07 16.13
CA LYS A 41 -7.20 8.49 17.49
C LYS A 41 -8.64 8.33 18.02
N VAL A 42 -9.59 9.10 17.46
CA VAL A 42 -11.03 9.05 17.74
C VAL A 42 -11.81 8.97 16.41
N TRP A 43 -11.70 7.85 15.69
CA TRP A 43 -12.51 7.61 14.49
C TRP A 43 -13.88 7.03 14.90
N MET A 44 -14.94 7.82 14.73
CA MET A 44 -16.34 7.38 14.98
C MET A 44 -17.08 6.89 13.72
N GLY A 45 -16.44 6.93 12.56
CA GLY A 45 -17.00 6.42 11.30
C GLY A 45 -16.73 4.93 11.07
N SER A 46 -17.28 4.37 9.99
CA SER A 46 -16.87 3.05 9.51
C SER A 46 -15.47 3.10 8.90
N ILE A 47 -14.60 2.15 9.25
CA ILE A 47 -13.30 1.98 8.58
C ILE A 47 -13.56 1.71 7.10
N PRO A 48 -12.90 2.40 6.15
CA PRO A 48 -13.21 2.19 4.74
C PRO A 48 -12.89 0.76 4.32
N GLY A 49 -13.88 0.13 3.69
CA GLY A 49 -13.84 -1.26 3.26
C GLY A 49 -13.07 -1.49 1.96
N ASN A 50 -13.37 -2.61 1.31
CA ASN A 50 -12.75 -2.98 0.04
C ASN A 50 -12.99 -1.91 -1.03
N ASN A 51 -12.08 -1.83 -2.02
CA ASN A 51 -12.17 -0.93 -3.19
C ASN A 51 -12.18 0.58 -2.87
N CYS A 52 -11.90 0.97 -1.62
CA CYS A 52 -11.79 2.38 -1.22
C CYS A 52 -10.38 2.95 -1.40
N GLU A 53 -9.43 2.17 -1.92
CA GLU A 53 -8.03 2.57 -2.07
C GLU A 53 -7.59 2.53 -3.53
N VAL A 54 -6.82 3.55 -3.92
CA VAL A 54 -6.17 3.63 -5.23
C VAL A 54 -4.66 3.49 -5.10
N PHE A 55 -4.06 2.82 -6.08
CA PHE A 55 -2.63 2.76 -6.29
C PHE A 55 -2.21 3.84 -7.28
N ILE A 56 -1.13 4.54 -6.95
CA ILE A 56 -0.61 5.67 -7.69
C ILE A 56 0.83 5.34 -8.08
N SER A 57 1.17 5.43 -9.36
CA SER A 57 2.52 5.14 -9.87
C SER A 57 2.99 6.19 -10.88
N GLN A 58 4.26 6.09 -11.26
CA GLN A 58 4.98 7.08 -12.06
C GLN A 58 5.11 8.43 -11.34
N ILE A 59 5.27 8.38 -10.02
CA ILE A 59 5.54 9.56 -9.21
C ILE A 59 7.02 9.92 -9.40
N PRO A 60 7.37 11.19 -9.71
CA PRO A 60 8.77 11.64 -9.71
C PRO A 60 9.42 11.38 -8.34
N LEU A 61 10.67 10.93 -8.31
CA LEU A 61 11.33 10.46 -7.06
C LEU A 61 11.54 11.57 -6.01
N ASP A 62 11.41 12.83 -6.42
CA ASP A 62 11.50 14.04 -5.60
C ASP A 62 10.14 14.77 -5.44
N ALA A 63 9.03 14.16 -5.85
CA ALA A 63 7.68 14.63 -5.56
C ALA A 63 7.19 14.07 -4.23
N TYR A 64 6.71 14.93 -3.34
CA TYR A 64 6.37 14.57 -1.97
C TYR A 64 4.92 14.93 -1.61
N GLU A 65 4.58 14.70 -0.35
CA GLU A 65 3.23 14.82 0.17
C GLU A 65 2.62 16.22 0.02
N ASP A 66 3.44 17.28 0.00
CA ASP A 66 3.02 18.67 -0.23
C ASP A 66 2.36 18.87 -1.60
N LEU A 67 2.77 18.10 -2.61
CA LEU A 67 2.17 18.12 -3.93
C LEU A 67 1.04 17.08 -4.04
N LEU A 68 1.29 15.88 -3.53
CA LEU A 68 0.42 14.73 -3.76
C LEU A 68 -0.85 14.77 -2.91
N ILE A 69 -0.77 15.14 -1.62
CA ILE A 69 -1.95 15.15 -0.74
C ILE A 69 -2.99 16.16 -1.23
N PRO A 70 -2.64 17.42 -1.54
CA PRO A 70 -3.61 18.37 -2.08
C PRO A 70 -4.23 17.90 -3.39
N LEU A 71 -3.41 17.35 -4.30
CA LEU A 71 -3.88 16.83 -5.59
C LEU A 71 -4.91 15.71 -5.41
N PHE A 72 -4.61 14.71 -4.57
CA PHE A 72 -5.52 13.59 -4.32
C PHE A 72 -6.72 13.94 -3.44
N SER A 73 -6.67 15.07 -2.73
CA SER A 73 -7.80 15.63 -2.00
C SER A 73 -8.85 16.27 -2.92
N LEU A 74 -8.50 16.60 -4.18
CA LEU A 74 -9.47 17.13 -5.17
C LEU A 74 -10.59 16.15 -5.48
N ALA A 75 -10.33 14.83 -5.37
CA ALA A 75 -11.35 13.81 -5.57
C ALA A 75 -12.28 13.65 -4.36
N GLY A 76 -11.82 14.02 -3.17
CA GLY A 76 -12.54 13.87 -1.91
C GLY A 76 -11.60 13.73 -0.70
N PRO A 77 -12.14 13.72 0.53
CA PRO A 77 -11.34 13.66 1.75
C PRO A 77 -10.56 12.33 1.84
N LEU A 78 -9.25 12.44 2.01
CA LEU A 78 -8.35 11.31 2.23
C LEU A 78 -8.55 10.76 3.65
N TRP A 79 -8.80 9.45 3.75
CA TRP A 79 -8.79 8.73 5.01
C TRP A 79 -7.36 8.40 5.45
N GLU A 80 -6.53 7.94 4.51
CA GLU A 80 -5.10 7.70 4.70
C GLU A 80 -4.37 7.90 3.36
N PHE A 81 -3.16 8.46 3.40
CA PHE A 81 -2.25 8.50 2.27
C PHE A 81 -0.90 7.93 2.68
N ARG A 82 -0.30 7.09 1.83
CA ARG A 82 0.96 6.39 2.12
C ARG A 82 1.91 6.56 0.94
N LEU A 83 2.95 7.38 1.12
CA LEU A 83 4.05 7.49 0.17
C LEU A 83 5.13 6.47 0.54
N MET A 84 5.56 5.67 -0.43
CA MET A 84 6.62 4.69 -0.19
C MET A 84 7.98 5.35 -0.31
N MET A 85 8.83 5.18 0.70
CA MET A 85 10.11 5.86 0.85
C MET A 85 11.27 4.88 0.84
N ASN A 86 12.39 5.25 0.24
CA ASN A 86 13.66 4.57 0.41
C ASN A 86 14.40 5.11 1.66
N PHE A 87 15.52 4.48 2.03
CA PHE A 87 16.34 4.93 3.16
C PHE A 87 17.13 6.21 2.85
N SER A 88 17.29 6.54 1.57
CA SER A 88 17.98 7.74 1.08
C SER A 88 17.12 9.01 1.12
N GLY A 89 15.85 8.92 1.56
CA GLY A 89 14.93 10.06 1.67
C GLY A 89 14.15 10.41 0.40
N GLN A 90 14.35 9.69 -0.70
CA GLN A 90 13.52 9.78 -1.90
C GLN A 90 12.31 8.85 -1.80
N ASN A 91 11.26 9.13 -2.57
CA ASN A 91 10.16 8.19 -2.69
C ASN A 91 10.53 7.03 -3.64
N ARG A 92 9.71 5.97 -3.68
CA ARG A 92 9.92 4.77 -4.52
C ARG A 92 9.14 4.82 -5.84
N GLY A 93 8.60 5.97 -6.22
CA GLY A 93 7.84 6.17 -7.45
C GLY A 93 6.36 5.75 -7.37
N PHE A 94 5.86 5.43 -6.18
CA PHE A 94 4.47 5.04 -5.98
C PHE A 94 3.93 5.36 -4.58
N ALA A 95 2.60 5.50 -4.51
CA ALA A 95 1.84 5.80 -3.31
C ALA A 95 0.49 5.10 -3.30
N TYR A 96 -0.19 5.16 -2.15
CA TYR A 96 -1.56 4.71 -1.97
C TYR A 96 -2.40 5.83 -1.37
N ALA A 97 -3.62 6.00 -1.88
CA ALA A 97 -4.60 6.92 -1.33
C ALA A 97 -5.88 6.15 -1.00
N LYS A 98 -6.26 6.14 0.28
CA LYS A 98 -7.46 5.50 0.79
C LYS A 98 -8.51 6.56 1.11
N TYR A 99 -9.72 6.35 0.63
CA TYR A 99 -10.87 7.23 0.79
C TYR A 99 -11.95 6.60 1.67
N GLY A 100 -12.98 7.38 2.03
CA GLY A 100 -14.12 6.89 2.80
C GLY A 100 -15.06 5.94 2.06
N SER A 101 -15.07 5.96 0.71
CA SER A 101 -15.97 5.13 -0.08
C SER A 101 -15.36 4.71 -1.43
N PRO A 102 -15.85 3.61 -2.04
CA PRO A 102 -15.42 3.20 -3.38
C PRO A 102 -15.79 4.22 -4.46
N ALA A 103 -16.87 4.97 -4.27
CA ALA A 103 -17.30 6.01 -5.21
C ALA A 103 -16.25 7.13 -5.33
N ILE A 104 -15.67 7.56 -4.20
CA ILE A 104 -14.60 8.56 -4.19
C ILE A 104 -13.33 7.99 -4.82
N ALA A 105 -12.96 6.74 -4.50
CA ALA A 105 -11.81 6.08 -5.12
C ALA A 105 -11.94 6.01 -6.66
N ASN A 106 -13.14 5.68 -7.17
CA ASN A 106 -13.44 5.70 -8.60
C ASN A 106 -13.34 7.11 -9.20
N ALA A 107 -13.81 8.12 -8.48
CA ALA A 107 -13.68 9.52 -8.91
C ALA A 107 -12.21 9.94 -9.01
N ALA A 108 -11.38 9.55 -8.03
CA ALA A 108 -9.95 9.81 -8.05
C ALA A 108 -9.25 9.19 -9.26
N ILE A 109 -9.60 7.95 -9.63
CA ILE A 109 -9.06 7.30 -10.83
C ILE A 109 -9.44 8.10 -12.08
N ARG A 110 -10.73 8.43 -12.25
CA ARG A 110 -11.19 9.18 -13.44
C ARG A 110 -10.56 10.57 -13.55
N LEU A 111 -10.36 11.23 -12.41
CA LEU A 111 -9.87 12.61 -12.37
C LEU A 111 -8.35 12.70 -12.53
N LEU A 112 -7.61 11.76 -11.93
CA LEU A 112 -6.16 11.90 -11.71
C LEU A 112 -5.32 10.90 -12.52
N HIS A 113 -5.93 9.90 -13.16
CA HIS A 113 -5.22 9.08 -14.12
C HIS A 113 -4.79 9.92 -15.33
N GLY A 114 -3.50 9.88 -15.68
CA GLY A 114 -2.93 10.73 -16.72
C GLY A 114 -2.69 12.17 -16.28
N HIS A 115 -2.82 12.50 -14.99
CA HIS A 115 -2.50 13.85 -14.50
C HIS A 115 -1.00 14.11 -14.57
N MET A 116 -0.61 15.24 -15.15
CA MET A 116 0.78 15.65 -15.29
C MET A 116 1.25 16.40 -14.04
N VAL A 117 2.09 15.77 -13.21
CA VAL A 117 2.63 16.41 -12.00
C VAL A 117 3.80 17.33 -12.34
N GLU A 118 4.59 16.93 -13.34
CA GLU A 118 5.71 17.68 -13.87
C GLU A 118 5.77 17.50 -15.40
N PRO A 119 6.39 18.41 -16.16
CA PRO A 119 6.47 18.29 -17.61
C PRO A 119 6.98 16.91 -18.05
N GLY A 120 6.13 16.12 -18.72
CA GLY A 120 6.44 14.77 -19.18
C GLY A 120 6.24 13.64 -18.15
N CYS A 121 5.84 13.96 -16.92
CA CYS A 121 5.58 12.99 -15.85
C CYS A 121 4.08 12.85 -15.57
N TYR A 122 3.48 11.80 -16.11
CA TYR A 122 2.05 11.51 -16.00
C TYR A 122 1.77 10.40 -15.00
N LEU A 123 0.92 10.67 -14.01
CA LEU A 123 0.53 9.68 -13.02
C LEU A 123 -0.29 8.56 -13.65
N VAL A 124 -0.04 7.34 -13.20
CA VAL A 124 -0.94 6.21 -13.42
C VAL A 124 -1.67 5.91 -12.13
N VAL A 125 -2.97 6.18 -12.13
CA VAL A 125 -3.89 5.91 -11.00
C VAL A 125 -4.80 4.75 -11.37
N ARG A 126 -4.93 3.77 -10.48
CA ARG A 126 -5.79 2.58 -10.66
C ARG A 126 -6.25 2.06 -9.30
N HIS A 127 -7.17 1.10 -9.28
CA HIS A 127 -7.54 0.44 -8.02
C HIS A 127 -6.33 -0.21 -7.36
N SER A 128 -6.24 -0.08 -6.04
CA SER A 128 -5.29 -0.85 -5.24
C SER A 128 -5.70 -2.32 -5.26
N ILE A 129 -4.73 -3.20 -5.51
CA ILE A 129 -4.96 -4.65 -5.54
C ILE A 129 -4.58 -5.19 -4.17
N GLU A 130 -5.57 -5.59 -3.39
CA GLU A 130 -5.34 -6.24 -2.11
C GLU A 130 -4.94 -7.71 -2.32
N LYS A 131 -3.63 -8.00 -2.26
CA LYS A 131 -3.12 -9.37 -2.29
C LYS A 131 -3.32 -10.08 -0.95
N LYS A 132 -4.56 -10.49 -0.68
CA LYS A 132 -4.96 -11.20 0.55
C LYS A 132 -4.68 -12.70 0.52
N GLN A 133 -4.09 -13.22 -0.55
CA GLN A 133 -3.89 -14.66 -0.73
C GLN A 133 -2.41 -15.00 -0.84
N LEU A 134 -2.01 -16.09 -0.16
CA LEU A 134 -0.71 -16.73 -0.35
C LEU A 134 -0.90 -18.15 -0.85
N CYS A 135 0.00 -18.58 -1.74
CA CYS A 135 0.08 -19.96 -2.19
C CYS A 135 1.31 -20.60 -1.55
N ILE A 136 1.10 -21.70 -0.82
CA ILE A 136 2.15 -22.55 -0.27
C ILE A 136 2.21 -23.79 -1.15
N LYS A 137 3.34 -24.02 -1.80
CA LYS A 137 3.56 -25.16 -2.68
C LYS A 137 4.30 -26.29 -1.96
N ASP A 138 4.37 -27.44 -2.61
CA ASP A 138 5.23 -28.57 -2.20
C ASP A 138 4.93 -29.12 -0.80
N LEU A 139 3.67 -29.06 -0.37
CA LEU A 139 3.25 -29.66 0.89
C LEU A 139 3.12 -31.18 0.74
N PRO A 140 3.40 -31.96 1.80
CA PRO A 140 3.22 -33.41 1.78
C PRO A 140 1.80 -33.82 1.35
N GLY A 141 1.67 -34.88 0.55
CA GLY A 141 0.38 -35.39 0.06
C GLY A 141 -0.63 -35.78 1.16
N LYS A 142 -0.12 -36.09 2.36
CA LYS A 142 -0.89 -36.43 3.57
C LYS A 142 -1.33 -35.23 4.40
N THR A 143 -0.96 -34.00 4.00
CA THR A 143 -1.32 -32.77 4.72
C THR A 143 -2.84 -32.62 4.76
N LYS A 144 -3.40 -32.47 5.97
CA LYS A 144 -4.83 -32.15 6.17
C LYS A 144 -5.01 -30.64 6.32
N GLN A 145 -6.14 -30.15 5.83
CA GLN A 145 -6.48 -28.72 5.88
C GLN A 145 -6.51 -28.20 7.32
N GLU A 146 -7.06 -28.96 8.26
CA GLU A 146 -7.19 -28.57 9.67
C GLU A 146 -5.83 -28.42 10.36
N ASP A 147 -4.91 -29.36 10.11
CA ASP A 147 -3.58 -29.33 10.70
C ASP A 147 -2.78 -28.13 10.15
N LEU A 148 -2.84 -27.90 8.84
CA LEU A 148 -2.22 -26.73 8.22
C LEU A 148 -2.80 -25.42 8.74
N LEU A 149 -4.12 -25.34 8.93
CA LEU A 149 -4.78 -24.17 9.49
C LEU A 149 -4.31 -23.88 10.91
N LYS A 150 -4.18 -24.91 11.77
CA LYS A 150 -3.66 -24.76 13.14
C LYS A 150 -2.24 -24.22 13.14
N VAL A 151 -1.36 -24.79 12.32
CA VAL A 151 0.03 -24.33 12.18
C VAL A 151 0.09 -22.88 11.70
N LEU A 152 -0.66 -22.53 10.65
CA LEU A 152 -0.67 -21.17 10.11
C LEU A 152 -1.21 -20.14 11.10
N ARG A 153 -2.20 -20.49 11.91
CA ARG A 153 -2.74 -19.61 12.97
C ARG A 153 -1.77 -19.46 14.14
N ALA A 154 -0.91 -20.44 14.40
CA ALA A 154 0.14 -20.33 15.40
C ALA A 154 1.30 -19.44 14.93
N LEU A 155 1.60 -19.44 13.62
CA LEU A 155 2.72 -18.68 13.04
C LEU A 155 2.35 -17.28 12.55
N THR A 156 1.08 -17.06 12.19
CA THR A 156 0.64 -15.84 11.50
C THR A 156 -0.72 -15.36 12.01
N HIS A 157 -0.97 -14.06 11.90
CA HIS A 157 -2.25 -13.45 12.27
C HIS A 157 -3.16 -13.24 11.06
N GLY A 158 -4.47 -13.29 11.28
CA GLY A 158 -5.47 -12.91 10.27
C GLY A 158 -5.74 -13.97 9.21
N VAL A 159 -5.45 -15.25 9.45
CA VAL A 159 -5.84 -16.35 8.56
C VAL A 159 -7.36 -16.54 8.58
N GLU A 160 -8.01 -16.27 7.46
CA GLU A 160 -9.46 -16.42 7.29
C GLU A 160 -9.80 -17.84 6.85
N ARG A 161 -9.14 -18.35 5.80
CA ARG A 161 -9.42 -19.66 5.21
C ARG A 161 -8.18 -20.30 4.62
N VAL A 162 -8.13 -21.62 4.65
CA VAL A 162 -7.13 -22.45 3.95
C VAL A 162 -7.86 -23.39 3.01
N SER A 163 -7.37 -23.56 1.79
CA SER A 163 -7.90 -24.50 0.81
C SER A 163 -6.77 -25.28 0.16
N LEU A 164 -6.84 -26.61 0.21
CA LEU A 164 -5.86 -27.50 -0.44
C LEU A 164 -6.24 -27.74 -1.91
N ARG A 165 -5.25 -27.72 -2.78
CA ARG A 165 -5.34 -28.05 -4.21
C ARG A 165 -4.36 -29.16 -4.53
N ARG A 166 -4.83 -30.21 -5.20
CA ARG A 166 -4.00 -31.25 -5.81
C ARG A 166 -3.89 -30.95 -7.29
N GLU A 167 -2.68 -30.72 -7.77
CA GLU A 167 -2.41 -30.58 -9.20
C GLU A 167 -2.07 -31.95 -9.78
N SER A 168 -2.70 -32.29 -10.90
CA SER A 168 -2.47 -33.55 -11.59
C SER A 168 -1.02 -33.59 -12.11
N GLY A 169 -0.28 -34.65 -11.77
CA GLY A 169 1.12 -34.83 -12.21
C GLY A 169 2.19 -34.25 -11.27
N ILE A 170 1.84 -33.54 -10.19
CA ILE A 170 2.81 -33.07 -9.19
C ILE A 170 2.66 -33.89 -7.90
N PRO A 171 3.73 -34.55 -7.40
CA PRO A 171 3.69 -35.23 -6.11
C PRO A 171 3.58 -34.20 -4.98
N GLY A 172 2.40 -34.07 -4.38
CA GLY A 172 2.18 -33.17 -3.24
C GLY A 172 0.82 -32.50 -3.27
N VAL A 173 0.63 -31.53 -2.36
CA VAL A 173 -0.51 -30.60 -2.37
C VAL A 173 -0.02 -29.16 -2.32
N SER A 174 -0.77 -28.26 -2.93
CA SER A 174 -0.60 -26.82 -2.74
C SER A 174 -1.72 -26.30 -1.83
N ALA A 175 -1.46 -25.26 -1.05
CA ALA A 175 -2.46 -24.61 -0.22
C ALA A 175 -2.62 -23.15 -0.64
N VAL A 176 -3.86 -22.72 -0.83
CA VAL A 176 -4.21 -21.31 -0.93
C VAL A 176 -4.70 -20.84 0.44
N VAL A 177 -4.01 -19.88 1.00
CA VAL A 177 -4.31 -19.28 2.31
C VAL A 177 -4.87 -17.88 2.06
N VAL A 178 -6.11 -17.65 2.49
CA VAL A 178 -6.78 -16.35 2.43
C VAL A 178 -6.66 -15.68 3.79
N PHE A 179 -6.25 -14.42 3.78
CA PHE A 179 -6.10 -13.58 4.96
C PHE A 179 -7.14 -12.46 4.98
N LEU A 180 -7.52 -12.04 6.18
CA LEU A 180 -8.47 -10.97 6.42
C LEU A 180 -8.02 -9.64 5.76
N THR A 181 -6.72 -9.36 5.80
CA THR A 181 -6.14 -8.12 5.27
C THR A 181 -4.89 -8.36 4.43
N HIS A 182 -4.59 -7.42 3.52
CA HIS A 182 -3.33 -7.42 2.78
C HIS A 182 -2.11 -7.34 3.71
N TYR A 183 -2.23 -6.64 4.84
CA TYR A 183 -1.17 -6.56 5.85
C TYR A 183 -0.89 -7.93 6.46
N SER A 184 -1.92 -8.65 6.91
CA SER A 184 -1.77 -10.02 7.43
C SER A 184 -1.15 -10.97 6.39
N ALA A 185 -1.58 -10.89 5.12
CA ALA A 185 -0.97 -11.68 4.05
C ALA A 185 0.51 -11.30 3.81
N SER A 186 0.84 -10.01 3.82
CA SER A 186 2.23 -9.55 3.64
C SER A 186 3.13 -9.98 4.79
N MET A 187 2.65 -9.88 6.04
CA MET A 187 3.40 -10.33 7.22
C MET A 187 3.58 -11.84 7.23
N ALA A 188 2.52 -12.59 6.91
CA ALA A 188 2.60 -14.04 6.76
C ALA A 188 3.61 -14.45 5.69
N LYS A 189 3.67 -13.73 4.56
CA LYS A 189 4.66 -14.01 3.52
C LYS A 189 6.09 -13.88 4.04
N LYS A 190 6.39 -12.83 4.81
CA LYS A 190 7.71 -12.64 5.42
C LYS A 190 8.06 -13.79 6.36
N VAL A 191 7.15 -14.14 7.27
CA VAL A 191 7.37 -15.23 8.24
C VAL A 191 7.55 -16.58 7.55
N LEU A 192 6.73 -16.89 6.54
CA LEU A 192 6.68 -18.21 5.92
C LEU A 192 7.72 -18.41 4.80
N VAL A 193 8.16 -17.34 4.13
CA VAL A 193 9.05 -17.41 2.95
C VAL A 193 10.44 -16.86 3.25
N GLU A 194 10.54 -15.76 4.00
CA GLU A 194 11.81 -15.06 4.27
C GLU A 194 12.44 -15.45 5.61
N GLY A 195 11.75 -16.24 6.44
CA GLY A 195 12.25 -16.78 7.72
C GLY A 195 13.17 -18.00 7.59
N LYS A 196 13.82 -18.18 6.43
CA LYS A 196 14.88 -19.18 6.22
C LYS A 196 16.25 -18.54 6.27
#